data_AF-A0A3N5B1Y2-F1
#
_entry.id   AF-A0A3N5B1Y2-F1
#
_cell.length_a   1.000
_cell.length_b   1.000
_cell.length_c   1.000
_cell.angle_alpha   90.00
_cell.angle_beta   90.00
_cell.angle_gamma   90.00
#
_symmetry.space_group_name_H-M   'P 1'
#
loop_
_entity.id
_entity.type
_entity.pdbx_description
1 polymer ?
#
loop_
_entity_poly.entity_id
_entity_poly.type
_entity_poly.pdbx_seq_one_letter_code
_entity_poly.pdbx_strand_id
1 'polypeptide(L)'
;MRSKQEKQLNNVDTIIGSGTTIKGDLESEASIRVDGTVSGTVACQGDVEIGQEGKIEAEVKGRNVIVAGTVKGNVTSQDMLKVESSGKLHGDASMSTLVIDEGGQFDGRSSMGQQESNESSNKKNDNQNKKKDKQNKKEQAS
;
A
#
# COMPACT_ATOMS: atom_id res chain seq x y z
N MET A 1 -2.00 -45.57 5.45
CA MET A 1 -2.29 -44.25 6.06
C MET A 1 -2.13 -43.21 4.97
N ARG A 2 -3.14 -42.38 4.72
CA ARG A 2 -3.19 -41.44 3.58
C ARG A 2 -2.20 -40.29 3.78
N SER A 3 -1.54 -39.94 2.68
CA SER A 3 -0.59 -38.86 2.44
C SER A 3 -1.03 -37.49 2.97
N LYS A 4 -0.20 -36.87 3.81
CA LYS A 4 -0.24 -35.42 4.07
C LYS A 4 0.51 -34.74 2.92
N GLN A 5 -0.22 -34.28 1.90
CA GLN A 5 0.32 -33.32 0.94
C GLN A 5 0.53 -32.00 1.67
N GLU A 6 1.77 -31.54 1.73
CA GLU A 6 2.10 -30.16 2.05
C GLU A 6 1.54 -29.30 0.92
N LYS A 7 0.47 -28.55 1.21
CA LYS A 7 -0.10 -27.56 0.30
C LYS A 7 0.94 -26.46 0.14
N GLN A 8 1.70 -26.49 -0.94
CA GLN A 8 2.49 -25.35 -1.38
C GLN A 8 1.49 -24.23 -1.72
N LEU A 9 1.47 -23.20 -0.87
CA LEU A 9 0.54 -22.07 -0.94
C LEU A 9 0.95 -21.06 -2.03
N ASN A 10 0.99 -21.50 -3.29
CA ASN A 10 1.08 -20.62 -4.46
C ASN A 10 -0.10 -20.87 -5.42
N ASN A 11 -1.31 -21.07 -4.89
CA ASN A 11 -2.51 -21.13 -5.71
C ASN A 11 -2.95 -19.70 -6.02
N VAL A 12 -2.36 -19.11 -7.06
CA VAL A 12 -3.01 -18.01 -7.78
C VAL A 12 -4.18 -18.64 -8.52
N ASP A 13 -5.40 -18.36 -8.07
CA ASP A 13 -6.60 -18.98 -8.65
C ASP A 13 -7.06 -18.27 -9.92
N THR A 14 -6.80 -16.96 -10.03
CA THR A 14 -7.15 -16.15 -11.21
C THR A 14 -5.93 -15.45 -11.78
N ILE A 15 -5.67 -15.65 -13.08
CA ILE A 15 -4.58 -14.98 -13.80
C ILE A 15 -5.18 -14.14 -14.92
N ILE A 16 -4.84 -12.85 -14.93
CA ILE A 16 -5.19 -11.90 -16.00
C ILE A 16 -3.94 -11.70 -16.86
N GLY A 17 -3.98 -12.20 -18.09
CA GLY A 17 -2.84 -12.15 -19.01
C GLY A 17 -2.56 -10.73 -19.55
N SER A 18 -1.36 -10.53 -20.11
CA SER A 18 -0.90 -9.21 -20.55
C SER A 18 -1.64 -8.59 -21.73
N GLY A 19 -2.33 -9.40 -22.53
CA GLY A 19 -3.24 -8.94 -23.60
C GLY A 19 -4.63 -8.54 -23.13
N THR A 20 -4.93 -8.64 -21.83
CA THR A 20 -6.27 -8.39 -21.28
C THR A 20 -6.36 -6.98 -20.69
N THR A 21 -7.45 -6.28 -21.00
CA THR A 21 -7.81 -5.01 -20.38
C THR A 21 -9.16 -5.14 -19.68
N ILE A 22 -9.19 -4.83 -18.38
CA ILE A 22 -10.40 -4.84 -17.56
C ILE A 22 -10.75 -3.39 -17.23
N LYS A 23 -12.02 -3.04 -17.38
CA LYS A 23 -12.58 -1.73 -17.02
C LYS A 23 -13.82 -1.94 -16.15
N GLY A 24 -13.80 -1.44 -14.92
CA GLY A 24 -14.88 -1.60 -13.95
C GLY A 24 -14.38 -2.21 -12.63
N ASP A 25 -15.27 -2.92 -11.94
CA ASP A 25 -15.00 -3.50 -10.64
C ASP A 25 -14.66 -4.99 -10.75
N LEU A 26 -13.60 -5.41 -10.07
CA LEU A 26 -13.15 -6.79 -10.00
C LEU A 26 -13.14 -7.25 -8.55
N GLU A 27 -13.94 -8.25 -8.23
CA GLU A 27 -14.05 -8.84 -6.90
C GLU A 27 -13.69 -10.33 -6.94
N SER A 28 -12.86 -10.78 -5.99
CA SER A 28 -12.50 -12.19 -5.85
C SER A 28 -12.29 -12.58 -4.39
N GLU A 29 -12.76 -13.77 -4.03
CA GLU A 29 -12.46 -14.36 -2.71
C GLU A 29 -11.09 -15.06 -2.69
N ALA A 30 -10.54 -15.34 -3.86
CA ALA A 30 -9.30 -16.07 -4.05
C ALA A 30 -8.18 -15.17 -4.60
N SER A 31 -6.92 -15.64 -4.51
CA SER A 31 -5.75 -14.85 -4.94
C SER A 31 -5.75 -14.59 -6.45
N ILE A 32 -5.33 -13.39 -6.83
CA ILE A 32 -5.33 -12.90 -8.22
C ILE A 32 -3.91 -12.50 -8.62
N ARG A 33 -3.54 -12.82 -9.85
CA ARG A 33 -2.36 -12.29 -10.55
C ARG A 33 -2.78 -11.47 -11.75
N VAL A 34 -2.20 -10.28 -11.88
CA VAL A 34 -2.46 -9.35 -12.97
C VAL A 34 -1.18 -9.06 -13.74
N ASP A 35 -1.09 -9.60 -14.95
CA ASP A 35 -0.04 -9.28 -15.93
C ASP A 35 -0.56 -8.31 -17.02
N GLY A 36 -1.86 -7.95 -17.00
CA GLY A 36 -2.52 -7.06 -17.96
C GLY A 36 -2.83 -5.64 -17.45
N THR A 37 -3.80 -4.97 -18.09
CA THR A 37 -4.23 -3.62 -17.70
C THR A 37 -5.57 -3.64 -16.97
N VAL A 38 -5.65 -3.00 -15.81
CA VAL A 38 -6.90 -2.90 -15.03
C VAL A 38 -7.18 -1.44 -14.69
N SER A 39 -8.40 -0.99 -14.94
CA SER A 39 -8.87 0.35 -14.57
C SER A 39 -10.21 0.27 -13.84
N GLY A 40 -10.29 0.87 -12.65
CA GLY A 40 -11.49 0.85 -11.80
C GLY A 40 -11.19 0.43 -10.37
N THR A 41 -11.74 -0.69 -9.91
CA THR A 41 -11.57 -1.18 -8.54
C THR A 41 -11.17 -2.65 -8.54
N VAL A 42 -10.22 -3.03 -7.69
CA VAL A 42 -9.81 -4.43 -7.48
C VAL A 42 -9.93 -4.75 -6.00
N ALA A 43 -10.83 -5.67 -5.65
CA ALA A 43 -11.02 -6.14 -4.29
C ALA A 43 -10.81 -7.66 -4.21
N CYS A 44 -9.85 -8.07 -3.39
CA CYS A 44 -9.50 -9.46 -3.18
C CYS A 44 -9.47 -9.77 -1.68
N GLN A 45 -10.05 -10.90 -1.26
CA GLN A 45 -9.89 -11.40 0.12
C GLN A 45 -8.56 -12.14 0.35
N GLY A 46 -7.94 -12.60 -0.75
CA GLY A 46 -6.64 -13.25 -0.79
C GLY A 46 -5.51 -12.29 -1.19
N ASP A 47 -4.52 -12.84 -1.88
CA ASP A 47 -3.33 -12.11 -2.30
C ASP A 47 -3.50 -11.51 -3.70
N VAL A 48 -2.96 -10.32 -3.91
CA VAL A 48 -2.95 -9.63 -5.19
C VAL A 48 -1.51 -9.49 -5.66
N GLU A 49 -1.17 -10.19 -6.74
CA GLU A 49 0.12 -10.08 -7.40
C GLU A 49 -0.01 -9.30 -8.70
N ILE A 50 0.83 -8.30 -8.88
CA ILE A 50 0.87 -7.46 -10.08
C ILE A 50 2.20 -7.75 -10.75
N GLY A 51 2.16 -8.49 -11.85
CA GLY A 51 3.37 -8.86 -12.56
C GLY A 51 4.02 -7.68 -13.29
N GLN A 52 5.20 -7.91 -13.86
CA GLN A 52 6.03 -6.84 -14.44
C GLN A 52 5.35 -6.08 -15.59
N GLU A 53 4.52 -6.77 -16.38
CA GLU A 53 3.74 -6.16 -17.47
C GLU A 53 2.42 -5.54 -16.97
N GLY A 54 2.06 -5.80 -15.71
CA GLY A 54 0.84 -5.34 -15.07
C GLY A 54 0.78 -3.83 -14.94
N LYS A 55 -0.33 -3.24 -15.41
CA LYS A 55 -0.64 -1.81 -15.29
C LYS A 55 -1.98 -1.63 -14.61
N ILE A 56 -1.96 -1.17 -13.38
CA ILE A 56 -3.19 -0.96 -12.61
C ILE A 56 -3.40 0.54 -12.40
N GLU A 57 -4.52 1.06 -12.91
CA GLU A 57 -5.02 2.40 -12.63
C GLU A 57 -6.34 2.28 -11.87
N ALA A 58 -6.25 1.85 -10.61
CA ALA A 58 -7.38 1.41 -9.81
C ALA A 58 -7.13 1.56 -8.30
N GLU A 59 -8.22 1.50 -7.51
CA GLU A 59 -8.13 1.25 -6.06
C GLU A 59 -7.98 -0.25 -5.81
N VAL A 60 -6.89 -0.66 -5.14
CA VAL A 60 -6.55 -2.07 -4.92
C VAL A 60 -6.73 -2.41 -3.45
N LYS A 61 -7.49 -3.46 -3.15
CA LYS A 61 -7.70 -4.02 -1.80
C LYS A 61 -7.34 -5.49 -1.79
N GLY A 62 -6.48 -5.90 -0.87
CA GLY A 62 -6.01 -7.28 -0.76
C GLY A 62 -5.50 -7.61 0.64
N ARG A 63 -5.25 -8.89 0.91
CA ARG A 63 -4.53 -9.31 2.11
C ARG A 63 -3.06 -8.96 2.00
N ASN A 64 -2.35 -9.62 1.08
CA ASN A 64 -1.01 -9.26 0.66
C ASN A 64 -1.06 -8.67 -0.75
N VAL A 65 -0.28 -7.63 -0.99
CA VAL A 65 -0.17 -6.98 -2.31
C VAL A 65 1.29 -6.98 -2.72
N ILE A 66 1.60 -7.62 -3.84
CA ILE A 66 2.94 -7.70 -4.41
C ILE A 66 2.95 -6.94 -5.74
N VAL A 67 3.86 -5.97 -5.87
CA VAL A 67 3.93 -5.06 -7.00
C VAL A 67 5.25 -5.23 -7.73
N ALA A 68 5.24 -5.94 -8.86
CA ALA A 68 6.35 -6.02 -9.80
C ALA A 68 6.16 -5.09 -11.02
N GLY A 69 4.93 -4.69 -11.31
CA GLY A 69 4.56 -3.79 -12.41
C GLY A 69 4.35 -2.33 -11.99
N THR A 70 3.42 -1.64 -12.66
CA THR A 70 3.08 -0.24 -12.37
C THR A 70 1.68 -0.11 -11.79
N VAL A 71 1.56 0.54 -10.64
CA VAL A 71 0.30 0.87 -9.98
C VAL A 71 0.17 2.37 -9.85
N LYS A 72 -0.99 2.89 -10.27
CA LYS A 72 -1.41 4.26 -10.04
C LYS A 72 -2.77 4.25 -9.35
N GLY A 73 -2.80 4.67 -8.09
CA GLY A 73 -4.01 4.63 -7.29
C GLY A 73 -3.73 4.22 -5.86
N ASN A 74 -4.80 4.11 -5.07
CA ASN A 74 -4.68 3.82 -3.66
C ASN A 74 -4.63 2.31 -3.43
N VAL A 75 -3.70 1.87 -2.57
CA VAL A 75 -3.52 0.46 -2.23
C VAL A 75 -3.80 0.23 -0.76
N THR A 76 -4.73 -0.67 -0.46
CA THR A 76 -5.02 -1.11 0.90
C THR A 76 -4.66 -2.58 1.02
N SER A 77 -3.61 -2.88 1.77
CA SER A 77 -3.24 -4.23 2.17
C SER A 77 -3.56 -4.43 3.65
N GLN A 78 -4.10 -5.59 4.01
CA GLN A 78 -4.33 -5.93 5.42
C GLN A 78 -3.00 -6.24 6.12
N ASP A 79 -2.13 -7.01 5.46
CA ASP A 79 -0.91 -7.55 6.06
C ASP A 79 0.34 -6.91 5.47
N MET A 80 0.64 -7.19 4.20
CA MET A 80 1.91 -6.82 3.58
C MET A 80 1.74 -6.19 2.20
N LEU A 81 2.36 -5.02 2.01
CA LEU A 81 2.64 -4.45 0.69
C LEU A 81 4.12 -4.67 0.37
N LYS A 82 4.41 -5.44 -0.68
CA LYS A 82 5.75 -5.64 -1.23
C LYS A 82 5.86 -4.93 -2.59
N VAL A 83 6.85 -4.06 -2.74
CA VAL A 83 7.25 -3.49 -4.03
C VAL A 83 8.54 -4.18 -4.46
N GLU A 84 8.49 -4.92 -5.55
CA GLU A 84 9.66 -5.62 -6.09
C GLU A 84 10.58 -4.67 -6.84
N SER A 85 11.75 -5.16 -7.28
CA SER A 85 12.80 -4.35 -7.93
C SER A 85 12.34 -3.58 -9.18
N SER A 86 11.34 -4.08 -9.90
CA SER A 86 10.74 -3.41 -11.07
C SER A 86 9.44 -2.68 -10.76
N GLY A 87 8.95 -2.80 -9.52
CA GLY A 87 7.68 -2.29 -9.07
C GLY A 87 7.67 -0.77 -8.95
N LYS A 88 6.59 -0.14 -9.42
CA LYS A 88 6.36 1.30 -9.29
C LYS A 88 4.96 1.55 -8.76
N LEU A 89 4.87 2.11 -7.57
CA LEU A 89 3.60 2.46 -6.96
C LEU A 89 3.50 3.97 -6.81
N HIS A 90 2.50 4.57 -7.47
CA HIS A 90 2.19 5.99 -7.41
C HIS A 90 0.82 6.16 -6.78
N GLY A 91 0.77 6.65 -5.55
CA GLY A 91 -0.47 6.82 -4.80
C GLY A 91 -0.34 6.46 -3.33
N ASP A 92 -1.44 6.59 -2.61
CA ASP A 92 -1.44 6.37 -1.16
C ASP A 92 -1.58 4.88 -0.85
N ALA A 93 -0.82 4.41 0.14
CA ALA A 93 -0.84 3.02 0.56
C ALA A 93 -1.14 2.89 2.05
N SER A 94 -2.04 1.97 2.39
CA SER A 94 -2.35 1.58 3.76
C SER A 94 -2.03 0.10 3.95
N MET A 95 -1.16 -0.23 4.89
CA MET A 95 -0.65 -1.60 5.10
C MET A 95 -0.10 -1.79 6.52
N SER A 96 -0.02 -3.03 6.99
CA SER A 96 0.65 -3.31 8.27
C SER A 96 2.17 -3.38 8.12
N THR A 97 2.66 -3.98 7.03
CA THR A 97 4.09 -4.11 6.70
C THR A 97 4.35 -3.61 5.29
N LEU A 98 5.41 -2.80 5.12
CA LEU A 98 5.91 -2.36 3.81
C LEU A 98 7.30 -2.94 3.57
N VAL A 99 7.47 -3.64 2.45
CA VAL A 99 8.76 -4.15 1.95
C VAL A 99 9.01 -3.54 0.59
N ILE A 100 10.19 -2.95 0.38
CA ILE A 100 10.61 -2.42 -0.92
C ILE A 100 11.96 -3.05 -1.24
N ASP A 101 12.01 -3.81 -2.33
CA ASP A 101 13.25 -4.42 -2.83
C ASP A 101 14.11 -3.35 -3.54
N GLU A 102 15.40 -3.63 -3.70
CA GLU A 102 16.32 -2.73 -4.40
C GLU A 102 15.84 -2.42 -5.83
N GLY A 103 15.60 -1.13 -6.12
CA GLY A 103 15.08 -0.66 -7.41
C GLY A 103 13.57 -0.36 -7.43
N GLY A 104 12.82 -0.85 -6.43
CA GLY A 104 11.40 -0.53 -6.28
C GLY A 104 11.16 0.95 -6.02
N GLN A 105 10.12 1.51 -6.63
CA GLN A 105 9.73 2.91 -6.48
C GLN A 105 8.37 3.02 -5.81
N PHE A 106 8.31 3.80 -4.74
CA PHE A 106 7.09 4.14 -4.02
C PHE A 106 6.99 5.66 -3.91
N ASP A 107 6.02 6.24 -4.61
CA ASP A 107 5.75 7.67 -4.69
C ASP A 107 4.33 7.96 -4.18
N GLY A 108 4.22 8.26 -2.87
CA GLY A 108 2.95 8.63 -2.26
C GLY A 108 2.99 8.59 -0.74
N ARG A 109 1.81 8.62 -0.10
CA ARG A 109 1.72 8.57 1.35
C ARG A 109 1.51 7.15 1.84
N SER A 110 2.40 6.66 2.69
CA SER A 110 2.21 5.40 3.41
C SER A 110 1.53 5.64 4.77
N SER A 111 0.46 4.90 5.05
CA SER A 111 -0.19 4.82 6.35
C SER A 111 -0.02 3.42 6.91
N MET A 112 0.81 3.28 7.94
CA MET A 112 0.96 2.02 8.65
C MET A 112 -0.05 1.97 9.80
N GLY A 113 -1.23 1.41 9.52
CA GLY A 113 -2.28 1.26 10.51
C GLY A 113 -2.11 -0.07 11.25
N GLN A 114 -1.69 -0.03 12.51
CA GLN A 114 -2.03 -1.10 13.45
C GLN A 114 -3.56 -1.23 13.41
N GLN A 115 -4.09 -2.47 13.29
CA GLN A 115 -5.46 -2.73 13.68
C GLN A 115 -5.72 -2.02 15.02
N GLU A 116 -6.68 -1.11 15.00
CA GLU A 116 -6.95 -0.06 15.98
C GLU A 116 -6.38 -0.31 17.39
N SER A 117 -5.29 0.39 17.73
CA SER A 117 -5.19 0.98 19.06
C SER A 117 -5.46 2.47 18.91
N ASN A 118 -6.65 2.85 19.35
CA ASN A 118 -7.15 4.22 19.46
C ASN A 118 -6.17 5.08 20.25
N GLU A 119 -5.23 5.80 19.61
CA GLU A 119 -4.42 6.82 20.28
C GLU A 119 -3.93 7.91 19.33
N SER A 120 -4.04 9.14 19.85
CA SER A 120 -3.98 10.41 19.13
C SER A 120 -2.60 10.75 18.58
N SER A 121 -2.51 11.12 17.30
CA SER A 121 -1.37 11.89 16.80
C SER A 121 -1.71 12.77 15.60
N ASN A 122 -2.53 13.81 15.84
CA ASN A 122 -2.42 15.05 15.08
C ASN A 122 -1.87 16.14 16.01
N LYS A 123 -0.55 16.09 16.25
CA LYS A 123 0.24 17.23 16.73
C LYS A 123 1.47 17.33 15.86
N LYS A 124 1.39 18.18 14.84
CA LYS A 124 2.49 19.02 14.35
C LYS A 124 1.92 20.02 13.34
N ASN A 125 1.65 21.23 13.83
CA ASN A 125 2.22 22.47 13.28
C ASN A 125 1.48 23.68 13.83
N ASP A 126 1.88 24.13 15.03
CA ASP A 126 1.90 25.56 15.29
C ASP A 126 2.96 25.88 16.35
N ASN A 127 4.22 25.67 15.98
CA ASN A 127 5.34 26.25 16.71
C ASN A 127 5.86 27.45 15.92
N GLN A 128 4.97 28.41 15.67
CA GLN A 128 5.36 29.78 15.38
C GLN A 128 4.98 30.66 16.58
N ASN A 129 6.03 31.22 17.18
CA ASN A 129 6.02 32.56 17.78
C ASN A 129 5.49 32.73 19.22
N LYS A 130 6.31 32.38 20.23
CA LYS A 130 6.33 33.02 21.56
C LYS A 130 7.54 32.54 22.38
N LYS A 131 8.57 33.38 22.56
CA LYS A 131 9.48 33.48 23.76
C LYS A 131 10.93 33.98 23.51
N LYS A 132 11.14 35.03 22.70
CA LYS A 132 12.28 35.96 22.83
C LYS A 132 11.77 37.34 22.32
N ASP A 133 11.08 38.16 23.13
CA ASP A 133 11.67 39.34 23.79
C ASP A 133 10.68 39.94 24.82
N LYS A 134 10.33 39.21 25.88
CA LYS A 134 9.66 39.80 27.08
C LYS A 134 10.49 39.65 28.35
N GLN A 135 11.82 39.69 28.20
CA GLN A 135 12.77 39.66 29.31
C GLN A 135 13.56 40.98 29.49
N ASN A 136 13.24 42.04 28.74
CA ASN A 136 13.81 43.38 28.93
C ASN A 136 12.77 44.42 29.40
N LYS A 137 12.02 44.12 30.46
CA LYS A 137 11.13 45.15 31.08
C LYS A 137 11.02 45.12 32.60
N LYS A 138 11.96 44.53 33.35
CA LYS A 138 11.90 44.53 34.83
C LYS A 138 13.18 44.88 35.60
N GLU A 139 14.19 45.49 34.97
CA GLU A 139 15.44 45.84 35.68
C GLU A 139 15.91 47.31 35.56
N GLN A 140 15.08 48.25 35.11
CA GLN A 140 15.38 49.70 35.20
C GLN A 140 14.15 50.54 35.59
N ALA A 141 13.33 49.99 36.50
CA ALA A 141 12.42 50.77 37.33
C ALA A 141 12.93 50.70 38.77
N SER A 142 14.10 51.27 38.99
CA SER A 142 14.56 51.87 40.24
C SER A 142 15.19 53.20 39.87
#